data_AF-A0A2V2AGE7-F1
#
_entry.id   AF-A0A2V2AGE7-F1
#
_cell.length_a   1.000
_cell.length_b   1.000
_cell.length_c   1.000
_cell.angle_alpha   90.00
_cell.angle_beta   90.00
_cell.angle_gamma   90.00
#
_symmetry.space_group_name_H-M   'P 1'
#
loop_
_entity.id
_entity.type
_entity.pdbx_description
1 polymer ?
#
loop_
_entity_poly.entity_id
_entity_poly.type
_entity_poly.pdbx_seq_one_letter_code
_entity_poly.pdbx_strand_id
1 'polypeptide(L)'
;MRVPFRLIGGVLVATLLTQVTACGSIFYPDRRGQIDGKIDPAVAALDAVGLLFYIIPGLIAFAVDFATGAIYFEPGKTAQVAPEKLKEAIGADGKVDNHKLQTILETELGRSFPLDDPRLIQHKGSAQQLAMFGLQPAA
;
A
#
# COMPACT_ATOMS: atom_id res chain seq x y z
N MET A 1 48.05 -8.71 13.17
CA MET A 1 47.18 -8.95 11.98
C MET A 1 45.73 -9.35 12.28
N ARG A 2 45.31 -9.65 13.54
CA ARG A 2 43.93 -10.11 13.80
C ARG A 2 42.86 -9.00 13.78
N VAL A 3 43.20 -7.76 14.15
CA VAL A 3 42.28 -6.62 14.18
C VAL A 3 41.81 -6.15 12.79
N PRO A 4 42.68 -5.99 11.77
CA PRO A 4 42.22 -5.59 10.43
C PRO A 4 41.32 -6.65 9.78
N PHE A 5 41.59 -7.93 10.02
CA PHE A 5 40.76 -9.03 9.50
C PHE A 5 39.36 -9.04 10.12
N ARG A 6 39.22 -8.68 11.41
CA ARG A 6 37.92 -8.57 12.08
C ARG A 6 37.14 -7.32 11.65
N LEU A 7 37.83 -6.23 11.36
CA LEU A 7 37.21 -5.01 10.79
C LEU A 7 36.73 -5.25 9.35
N ILE A 8 37.56 -5.88 8.51
CA ILE A 8 37.19 -6.25 7.14
C ILE A 8 36.02 -7.25 7.14
N GLY A 9 36.07 -8.25 8.02
CA GLY A 9 34.97 -9.21 8.19
C GLY A 9 33.67 -8.54 8.68
N GLY A 10 33.77 -7.57 9.60
CA GLY A 10 32.63 -6.79 10.07
C GLY A 10 32.01 -5.92 8.98
N VAL A 11 32.84 -5.25 8.17
CA VAL A 11 32.39 -4.46 7.02
C VAL A 11 31.73 -5.37 5.98
N LEU A 12 32.33 -6.53 5.67
CA LEU A 12 31.75 -7.50 4.74
C LEU A 12 30.38 -8.00 5.20
N VAL A 13 30.25 -8.40 6.47
CA VAL A 13 28.97 -8.84 7.04
C VAL A 13 27.95 -7.72 7.03
N ALA A 14 28.33 -6.50 7.41
CA ALA A 14 27.44 -5.34 7.34
C ALA A 14 26.95 -5.08 5.90
N THR A 15 27.85 -5.11 4.90
CA THR A 15 27.48 -4.96 3.49
C THR A 15 26.62 -6.09 2.95
N LEU A 16 26.80 -7.32 3.44
CA LEU A 16 25.99 -8.47 3.05
C LEU A 16 24.58 -8.37 3.65
N LEU A 17 24.49 -7.99 4.92
CA LEU A 17 23.22 -7.78 5.62
C LEU A 17 22.42 -6.63 5.01
N THR A 18 23.06 -5.53 4.62
CA THR A 18 22.37 -4.44 3.90
C THR A 18 21.86 -4.86 2.53
N GLN A 19 22.55 -5.77 1.82
CA GLN A 19 22.09 -6.31 0.54
C GLN A 19 20.88 -7.26 0.70
N VAL A 20 20.73 -7.90 1.86
CA VAL A 20 19.56 -8.75 2.16
C VAL A 20 18.36 -7.89 2.60
N THR A 21 18.59 -6.75 3.26
CA THR A 21 17.51 -5.85 3.71
C THR A 21 16.98 -4.90 2.63
N ALA A 22 17.73 -4.67 1.56
CA ALA A 22 17.36 -3.79 0.45
C ALA A 22 16.48 -4.47 -0.63
N CYS A 23 16.05 -5.70 -0.38
CA CYS A 23 15.00 -6.34 -1.17
C CYS A 23 13.70 -6.17 -0.38
N GLY A 24 13.03 -5.02 -0.46
CA GLY A 24 11.70 -4.84 0.15
C GLY A 24 10.73 -5.96 -0.26
N SER A 25 10.98 -6.57 -1.41
CA SER A 25 10.28 -7.77 -1.92
C SER A 25 10.54 -9.08 -1.14
N ILE A 26 11.50 -9.14 -0.21
CA ILE A 26 11.72 -10.25 0.76
C ILE A 26 10.91 -9.99 2.04
N PHE A 27 10.89 -8.75 2.53
CA PHE A 27 10.16 -8.38 3.74
C PHE A 27 8.65 -8.24 3.50
N TYR A 28 8.25 -7.85 2.29
CA TYR A 28 6.87 -7.64 1.89
C TYR A 28 6.55 -8.39 0.60
N PRO A 29 6.59 -9.74 0.60
CA PRO A 29 6.29 -10.54 -0.60
C PRO A 29 4.84 -10.35 -1.08
N ASP A 30 3.92 -10.01 -0.17
CA ASP A 30 2.49 -9.80 -0.46
C ASP A 30 2.21 -8.53 -1.29
N ARG A 31 3.23 -7.68 -1.52
CA ARG A 31 3.14 -6.43 -2.30
C ARG A 31 3.58 -6.59 -3.76
N ARG A 32 3.99 -7.80 -4.17
CA ARG A 32 4.53 -8.03 -5.52
C ARG A 32 3.44 -7.99 -6.60
N GLY A 33 3.73 -7.28 -7.69
CA GLY A 33 2.84 -7.14 -8.85
C GLY A 33 2.02 -5.85 -8.88
N GLN A 34 2.26 -4.93 -7.94
CA GLN A 34 1.53 -3.68 -7.81
C GLN A 34 2.37 -2.49 -8.30
N ILE A 35 2.21 -2.13 -9.58
CA ILE A 35 2.93 -0.99 -10.20
C ILE A 35 2.21 0.36 -10.02
N ASP A 36 1.12 0.40 -9.24
CA ASP A 36 0.33 1.61 -9.00
C ASP A 36 -0.19 1.66 -7.55
N GLY A 37 0.08 2.75 -6.82
CA GLY A 37 -0.22 2.89 -5.40
C GLY A 37 0.44 4.11 -4.72
N LYS A 38 0.07 4.37 -3.44
CA LYS A 38 0.80 5.32 -2.60
C LYS A 38 2.14 4.71 -2.19
N ILE A 39 3.21 5.49 -2.27
CA ILE A 39 4.56 5.10 -1.82
C ILE A 39 4.55 4.92 -0.30
N ASP A 40 5.09 3.80 0.17
CA ASP A 40 5.36 3.54 1.58
C ASP A 40 6.62 4.33 2.01
N PRO A 41 6.47 5.37 2.86
CA PRO A 41 7.59 6.23 3.22
C PRO A 41 8.68 5.49 4.01
N ALA A 42 8.36 4.37 4.67
CA ALA A 42 9.36 3.58 5.39
C ALA A 42 10.31 2.85 4.43
N VAL A 43 9.75 2.25 3.37
CA VAL A 43 10.52 1.54 2.33
C VAL A 43 11.33 2.54 1.51
N ALA A 44 10.71 3.65 1.09
CA ALA A 44 11.41 4.71 0.36
C ALA A 44 12.57 5.32 1.17
N ALA A 45 12.41 5.47 2.49
CA ALA A 45 13.50 5.95 3.35
C ALA A 45 14.64 4.94 3.47
N LEU A 46 14.34 3.64 3.55
CA LEU A 46 15.35 2.58 3.56
C LEU A 46 16.17 2.56 2.27
N ASP A 47 15.51 2.66 1.11
CA ASP A 47 16.22 2.72 -0.17
C ASP A 47 17.02 4.02 -0.32
N ALA A 48 16.50 5.16 0.15
CA ALA A 48 17.21 6.43 0.15
C ALA A 48 18.48 6.40 1.01
N VAL A 49 18.44 5.70 2.15
CA VAL A 49 19.63 5.43 2.97
C VAL A 49 20.61 4.54 2.21
N GLY A 50 20.13 3.49 1.53
CA GLY A 50 20.97 2.65 0.66
C GLY A 50 21.67 3.45 -0.45
N LEU A 51 20.94 4.34 -1.11
CA LEU A 51 21.42 5.29 -2.12
C LEU A 51 22.48 6.26 -1.58
N LEU A 52 22.32 6.74 -0.35
CA LEU A 52 23.23 7.70 0.29
C LEU A 52 24.63 7.11 0.56
N PHE A 53 24.69 5.84 0.99
CA PHE A 53 25.97 5.18 1.32
C PHE A 53 26.57 4.40 0.15
N TYR A 54 25.74 3.90 -0.78
CA TYR A 54 26.18 3.10 -1.92
C TYR A 54 25.32 3.40 -3.16
N ILE A 55 25.78 4.30 -4.04
CA ILE A 55 25.00 4.80 -5.18
C ILE A 55 24.55 3.66 -6.12
N ILE A 56 25.48 2.84 -6.63
CA ILE A 56 25.12 1.79 -7.60
C ILE A 56 24.18 0.74 -6.98
N PRO A 57 24.48 0.14 -5.81
CA PRO A 57 23.57 -0.81 -5.16
C PRO A 57 22.22 -0.20 -4.78
N GLY A 58 22.22 1.03 -4.26
CA GLY A 58 20.99 1.72 -3.83
C GLY A 58 20.07 2.05 -5.00
N LEU A 59 20.60 2.45 -6.16
CA LEU A 59 19.81 2.64 -7.37
C LEU A 59 19.14 1.35 -7.84
N ILE A 60 19.87 0.23 -7.76
CA ILE A 60 19.33 -1.08 -8.14
C ILE A 60 18.20 -1.50 -7.19
N ALA A 61 18.39 -1.34 -5.87
CA ALA A 61 17.36 -1.64 -4.87
C ALA A 61 16.08 -0.83 -5.10
N PHE A 62 16.24 0.49 -5.25
CA PHE A 62 15.14 1.40 -5.55
C PHE A 62 14.39 1.00 -6.83
N ALA A 63 15.12 0.66 -7.91
CA ALA A 63 14.50 0.22 -9.16
C ALA A 63 13.75 -1.12 -9.03
N VAL A 64 14.32 -2.07 -8.28
CA VAL A 64 13.69 -3.38 -8.05
C VAL A 64 12.42 -3.23 -7.20
N ASP A 65 12.45 -2.43 -6.13
CA ASP A 65 11.28 -2.22 -5.27
C ASP A 65 10.17 -1.41 -5.95
N PHE A 66 10.53 -0.49 -6.86
CA PHE A 66 9.57 0.14 -7.79
C PHE A 66 8.97 -0.86 -8.79
N ALA A 67 9.81 -1.67 -9.45
CA ALA A 67 9.37 -2.59 -10.50
C ALA A 67 8.56 -3.78 -9.96
N THR A 68 8.88 -4.24 -8.75
CA THR A 68 8.13 -5.31 -8.08
C THR A 68 6.92 -4.80 -7.33
N GLY A 69 6.87 -3.52 -6.97
CA GLY A 69 5.77 -2.92 -6.24
C GLY A 69 5.95 -2.92 -4.71
N ALA A 70 7.10 -3.37 -4.22
CA ALA A 70 7.41 -3.38 -2.78
C ALA A 70 7.50 -1.97 -2.17
N ILE A 71 7.77 -0.95 -2.99
CA ILE A 71 7.78 0.44 -2.54
C ILE A 71 6.39 1.01 -2.27
N TYR A 72 5.32 0.33 -2.72
CA TYR A 72 3.94 0.78 -2.48
C TYR A 72 3.36 0.13 -1.22
N PHE A 73 2.25 0.67 -0.72
CA PHE A 73 1.51 0.04 0.38
C PHE A 73 0.90 -1.31 -0.02
N GLU A 74 0.72 -2.19 0.98
CA GLU A 74 0.05 -3.49 0.86
C GLU A 74 -1.35 -3.38 0.24
N PRO A 75 -1.70 -4.24 -0.75
CA PRO A 75 -3.07 -4.32 -1.25
C PRO A 75 -3.99 -4.85 -0.14
N GLY A 76 -5.14 -4.21 0.03
CA GLY A 76 -6.13 -4.59 1.05
C GLY A 76 -6.39 -3.53 2.11
N LYS A 77 -5.55 -2.49 2.21
CA LYS A 77 -6.01 -1.18 2.72
C LYS A 77 -6.63 -0.41 1.57
N THR A 78 -7.73 -0.93 1.02
CA THR A 78 -8.69 -0.05 0.36
C THR A 78 -8.93 1.11 1.31
N ALA A 79 -8.99 2.33 0.78
CA ALA A 79 -9.30 3.47 1.63
C ALA A 79 -10.74 3.29 2.11
N GLN A 80 -10.87 2.67 3.28
CA GLN A 80 -12.13 2.31 3.89
C GLN A 80 -12.53 3.48 4.74
N VAL A 81 -13.62 4.13 4.34
CA VAL A 81 -14.30 5.06 5.21
C VAL A 81 -14.94 4.25 6.34
N ALA A 82 -14.82 4.74 7.56
CA ALA A 82 -15.39 4.10 8.73
C ALA A 82 -16.90 3.80 8.51
N PRO A 83 -17.40 2.58 8.81
CA PRO A 83 -18.79 2.19 8.54
C PRO A 83 -19.81 3.15 9.17
N GLU A 84 -19.47 3.76 10.30
CA GLU A 84 -20.31 4.70 11.04
C GLU A 84 -20.57 5.97 10.22
N LYS A 85 -19.57 6.46 9.48
CA LYS A 85 -19.69 7.63 8.59
C LYS A 85 -20.54 7.31 7.37
N LEU A 86 -20.41 6.09 6.84
CA LEU A 86 -21.20 5.64 5.69
C LEU A 86 -22.69 5.46 6.02
N LYS A 87 -23.05 5.23 7.30
CA LYS A 87 -24.44 5.20 7.75
C LYS A 87 -25.17 6.52 7.48
N GLU A 88 -24.46 7.66 7.46
CA GLU A 88 -25.04 8.98 7.14
C GLU A 88 -25.51 9.08 5.68
N ALA A 89 -24.94 8.27 4.78
CA ALA A 89 -25.35 8.18 3.38
C ALA A 89 -26.57 7.27 3.17
N ILE A 90 -27.04 6.55 4.19
CA ILE A 90 -28.23 5.70 4.07
C ILE A 90 -29.46 6.55 4.43
N GLY A 91 -30.36 6.71 3.45
CA GLY A 91 -31.65 7.36 3.63
C GLY A 91 -32.57 6.58 4.57
N ALA A 92 -33.59 7.25 5.10
CA ALA A 92 -34.60 6.63 5.98
C ALA A 92 -35.38 5.49 5.32
N ASP A 93 -35.35 5.42 3.98
CA ASP A 93 -35.92 4.35 3.16
C ASP A 93 -34.97 3.15 2.96
N GLY A 94 -33.79 3.18 3.59
CA GLY A 94 -32.75 2.16 3.46
C GLY A 94 -31.98 2.21 2.13
N LYS A 95 -32.17 3.26 1.31
CA LYS A 95 -31.43 3.44 0.07
C LYS A 95 -30.18 4.29 0.29
N VAL A 96 -29.15 4.03 -0.50
CA VAL A 96 -27.92 4.84 -0.50
C VAL A 96 -28.18 6.15 -1.26
N ASP A 97 -27.96 7.26 -0.59
CA ASP A 97 -27.95 8.60 -1.16
C ASP A 97 -26.58 8.87 -1.78
N ASN A 98 -26.50 8.80 -3.11
CA ASN A 98 -25.25 9.00 -3.85
C ASN A 98 -24.64 10.38 -3.62
N HIS A 99 -25.44 11.43 -3.39
CA HIS A 99 -24.90 12.78 -3.19
C HIS A 99 -24.18 12.89 -1.84
N LYS A 100 -24.79 12.32 -0.79
CA LYS A 100 -24.15 12.24 0.53
C LYS A 100 -22.95 11.30 0.52
N LEU A 101 -23.07 10.15 -0.11
CA LEU A 101 -21.97 9.19 -0.22
C LEU A 101 -20.76 9.82 -0.94
N GLN A 102 -21.00 10.54 -2.05
CA GLN A 102 -19.95 11.26 -2.76
C GLN A 102 -19.27 12.30 -1.87
N THR A 103 -20.05 13.07 -1.10
CA THR A 103 -19.51 14.08 -0.17
C THR A 103 -18.60 13.43 0.89
N ILE A 104 -19.02 12.29 1.45
CA ILE A 104 -18.25 11.54 2.44
C ILE A 104 -16.95 11.00 1.82
N LEU A 105 -17.04 10.41 0.64
CA LEU A 105 -15.86 9.89 -0.08
C LEU A 105 -14.87 11.02 -0.43
N GLU A 106 -15.37 12.16 -0.90
CA GLU A 106 -14.55 13.33 -1.20
C GLU A 106 -13.83 13.86 0.03
N THR A 107 -14.53 13.94 1.17
CA THR A 107 -13.99 14.45 2.43
C THR A 107 -12.93 13.53 3.03
N GLU A 108 -13.20 12.22 3.04
CA GLU A 108 -12.33 11.24 3.71
C GLU A 108 -11.16 10.78 2.83
N LEU A 109 -11.35 10.77 1.50
CA LEU A 109 -10.36 10.27 0.54
C LEU A 109 -9.60 11.39 -0.18
N GLY A 110 -10.08 12.63 -0.13
CA GLY A 110 -9.47 13.79 -0.78
C GLY A 110 -9.43 13.69 -2.32
N ARG A 111 -10.34 12.92 -2.91
CA ARG A 111 -10.49 12.73 -4.37
C ARG A 111 -11.96 12.84 -4.77
N SER A 112 -12.24 13.43 -5.93
CA SER A 112 -13.61 13.43 -6.46
C SER A 112 -14.00 12.05 -7.00
N PHE A 113 -15.18 11.59 -6.59
CA PHE A 113 -15.76 10.33 -7.03
C PHE A 113 -17.16 10.62 -7.58
N PRO A 114 -17.28 10.96 -8.88
CA PRO A 114 -18.58 11.20 -9.49
C PRO A 114 -19.39 9.91 -9.51
N LEU A 115 -20.35 9.79 -8.59
CA LEU A 115 -21.25 8.62 -8.49
C LEU A 115 -22.41 8.69 -9.50
N ASP A 116 -22.40 9.71 -10.34
CA ASP A 116 -23.29 9.94 -11.48
C ASP A 116 -22.65 9.57 -12.83
N ASP A 117 -21.39 9.10 -12.85
CA ASP A 117 -20.73 8.66 -14.08
C ASP A 117 -21.45 7.42 -14.66
N PRO A 118 -21.81 7.40 -15.96
CA PRO A 118 -22.45 6.26 -16.61
C PRO A 118 -21.59 4.97 -16.60
N ARG A 119 -20.29 5.07 -16.32
CA ARG A 119 -19.38 3.94 -16.16
C ARG A 119 -19.37 3.37 -14.74
N LEU A 120 -20.11 3.97 -13.81
CA LEU A 120 -20.20 3.46 -12.44
C LEU A 120 -20.88 2.08 -12.45
N ILE A 121 -20.12 1.07 -12.03
CA ILE A 121 -20.64 -0.29 -11.87
C ILE A 121 -21.10 -0.45 -10.41
N GLN A 122 -22.41 -0.48 -10.21
CA GLN A 122 -22.98 -0.75 -8.88
C GLN A 122 -23.30 -2.24 -8.74
N HIS A 123 -22.61 -2.90 -7.81
CA HIS A 123 -22.96 -4.27 -7.40
C HIS A 123 -23.83 -4.23 -6.14
N LYS A 124 -25.00 -4.86 -6.21
CA LYS A 124 -25.84 -5.14 -5.04
C LYS A 124 -25.72 -6.62 -4.74
N GLY A 125 -25.49 -6.98 -3.48
CA GLY A 125 -25.34 -8.37 -3.07
C GLY A 125 -25.87 -8.60 -1.66
N SER A 126 -26.31 -9.81 -1.39
CA SER A 126 -26.55 -10.27 -0.02
C SER A 126 -25.23 -10.28 0.78
N ALA A 127 -25.32 -10.34 2.11
CA ALA A 127 -24.15 -10.47 2.98
C ALA A 127 -23.25 -11.65 2.57
N GLN A 128 -23.86 -12.76 2.14
CA GLN A 128 -23.16 -13.94 1.63
C GLN A 128 -22.43 -13.64 0.31
N GLN A 129 -23.04 -12.89 -0.61
CA GLN A 129 -22.39 -12.52 -1.86
C GLN A 129 -21.24 -11.54 -1.65
N LEU A 130 -21.40 -10.57 -0.74
CA LEU A 130 -20.34 -9.64 -0.35
C LEU A 130 -19.15 -10.40 0.28
N ALA A 131 -19.42 -11.42 1.10
CA ALA A 131 -18.40 -12.28 1.67
C ALA A 131 -17.62 -13.09 0.61
N MET A 132 -18.24 -13.49 -0.51
CA MET A 132 -17.53 -14.13 -1.63
C MET A 132 -16.52 -13.19 -2.30
N PHE A 133 -16.74 -11.87 -2.24
CA PHE A 133 -15.79 -10.85 -2.70
C PHE A 133 -14.77 -10.45 -1.63
N GLY A 134 -14.71 -11.16 -0.50
CA GLY A 134 -13.82 -10.83 0.62
C GLY A 134 -14.24 -9.58 1.40
N LEU A 135 -15.42 -9.00 1.10
CA LEU A 135 -15.97 -7.87 1.84
C LEU A 135 -16.75 -8.41 3.03
N GLN A 136 -16.12 -8.39 4.21
CA GLN A 136 -16.82 -8.73 5.44
C GLN A 136 -17.81 -7.61 5.79
N PRO A 137 -19.11 -7.90 5.95
CA PRO A 137 -20.05 -6.89 6.41
C PRO A 137 -19.68 -6.49 7.85
N ALA A 138 -19.12 -5.29 8.02
CA ALA A 138 -19.00 -4.65 9.32
C ALA A 138 -20.39 -4.13 9.70
N ALA A 139 -21.02 -4.78 10.69
CA ALA A 139 -22.31 -4.40 11.24
C ALA A 139 -22.24 -3.06 12.00
#